data_AF-A0A316MP59-F1
#
_entry.id   AF-A0A316MP59-F1
#
_cell.length_a   1.000
_cell.length_b   1.000
_cell.length_c   1.000
_cell.angle_alpha   90.00
_cell.angle_beta   90.00
_cell.angle_gamma   90.00
#
_symmetry.space_group_name_H-M   'P 1'
#
loop_
_entity.id
_entity.type
_entity.pdbx_description
1 polymer ?
#
loop_
_entity_poly.entity_id
_entity_poly.type
_entity_poly.pdbx_seq_one_letter_code
_entity_poly.pdbx_strand_id
1 'polypeptide(L)'
;MFSSIDGVLYDKDASTLIRCPLKKGSVTLPNSLITIGVSAFSGCIDLISLTLPNSLTSIGKSAFKGCSGLKSITLPNSITAIGYFAFEGCSGLKSITLPNSLTTIRDYAFSECDALERINMLRETPIKCYLVFSEEALKNAILYIPIGTLAEYEKVDPWRNFWNIKEVNFAGINEIEADDMSLRLIWNNGILSIDGIDENESITIYDMSGHVVHSGTGHSIEYLVPGIYIVKAGKRGTKFAVPE
;
A
#
# COMPACT_ATOMS: atom_id res chain seq x y z
N MET A 1 -6.94 -27.94 -15.93
CA MET A 1 -7.31 -28.46 -14.59
C MET A 1 -7.26 -27.27 -13.64
N PHE A 2 -8.18 -27.18 -12.67
CA PHE A 2 -8.29 -26.05 -11.74
C PHE A 2 -8.04 -26.53 -10.31
N SER A 3 -7.69 -25.62 -9.41
CA SER A 3 -7.62 -25.89 -7.97
C SER A 3 -8.57 -24.96 -7.21
N SER A 4 -8.97 -25.37 -6.01
CA SER A 4 -9.79 -24.57 -5.11
C SER A 4 -9.17 -24.59 -3.72
N ILE A 5 -8.93 -23.42 -3.14
CA ILE A 5 -8.40 -23.25 -1.79
C ILE A 5 -9.37 -22.34 -1.05
N ASP A 6 -9.96 -22.84 0.05
CA ASP A 6 -10.94 -22.12 0.87
C ASP A 6 -12.11 -21.52 0.07
N GLY A 7 -12.55 -22.24 -0.97
CA GLY A 7 -13.66 -21.83 -1.84
C GLY A 7 -13.28 -20.80 -2.91
N VAL A 8 -12.01 -20.39 -3.00
CA VAL A 8 -11.48 -19.53 -4.06
C VAL A 8 -10.95 -20.40 -5.19
N LEU A 9 -11.31 -20.05 -6.42
CA LEU A 9 -10.93 -20.77 -7.64
C LEU A 9 -9.61 -20.24 -8.20
N TYR A 10 -8.69 -21.16 -8.47
CA TYR A 10 -7.39 -20.90 -9.09
C TYR A 10 -7.15 -21.81 -10.30
N ASP A 11 -6.09 -21.51 -11.05
CA ASP A 11 -5.50 -22.48 -11.99
C ASP A 11 -4.95 -23.72 -11.26
N LYS A 12 -4.41 -24.69 -12.02
CA LYS A 12 -3.92 -25.96 -11.47
C LYS A 12 -2.84 -25.76 -10.39
N ASP A 13 -1.98 -24.77 -10.59
CA ASP A 13 -0.76 -24.56 -9.80
C ASP A 13 -0.94 -23.50 -8.71
N ALA A 14 -2.16 -22.97 -8.53
CA ALA A 14 -2.46 -21.85 -7.65
C ALA A 14 -1.56 -20.63 -7.90
N SER A 15 -1.18 -20.43 -9.18
CA SER A 15 -0.38 -19.31 -9.66
C SER A 15 -1.25 -18.15 -10.14
N THR A 16 -2.49 -18.44 -10.55
CA THR A 16 -3.47 -17.44 -10.98
C THR A 16 -4.78 -17.61 -10.21
N LEU A 17 -5.22 -16.55 -9.53
CA LEU A 17 -6.56 -16.49 -8.92
C LEU A 17 -7.57 -16.17 -10.01
N ILE A 18 -8.49 -17.10 -10.26
CA ILE A 18 -9.48 -16.98 -11.32
C ILE A 18 -10.74 -16.31 -10.80
N ARG A 19 -11.22 -16.73 -9.62
CA ARG A 19 -12.44 -16.18 -9.02
C ARG A 19 -12.49 -16.37 -7.52
N CYS A 20 -12.73 -15.29 -6.80
CA CYS A 20 -13.12 -15.31 -5.40
C CYS A 20 -14.64 -15.12 -5.30
N PRO A 21 -15.41 -16.12 -4.88
CA PRO A 21 -16.86 -15.98 -4.71
C PRO A 21 -17.23 -15.26 -3.41
N LEU A 22 -16.27 -15.03 -2.50
CA LEU A 22 -16.52 -14.44 -1.20
C LEU A 22 -16.87 -12.96 -1.34
N LYS A 23 -18.07 -12.59 -0.93
CA LYS A 23 -18.47 -11.18 -0.79
C LYS A 23 -18.13 -10.59 0.58
N LYS A 24 -17.91 -11.44 1.60
CA LYS A 24 -17.70 -11.10 3.01
C LYS A 24 -16.65 -12.01 3.66
N GLY A 25 -15.80 -11.45 4.54
CA GLY A 25 -14.78 -12.18 5.30
C GLY A 25 -13.35 -11.89 4.82
N SER A 26 -12.36 -12.48 5.48
CA SER A 26 -10.96 -12.47 5.02
C SER A 26 -10.70 -13.63 4.07
N VAL A 27 -9.81 -13.43 3.11
CA VAL A 27 -9.32 -14.46 2.21
C VAL A 27 -7.81 -14.60 2.39
N THR A 28 -7.34 -15.84 2.56
CA THR A 28 -5.91 -16.13 2.59
C THR A 28 -5.47 -16.51 1.18
N LEU A 29 -4.51 -15.76 0.64
CA LEU A 29 -3.96 -16.01 -0.69
C LEU A 29 -2.70 -16.87 -0.57
N PRO A 30 -2.50 -17.88 -1.43
CA PRO A 30 -1.33 -18.74 -1.36
C PRO A 30 -0.06 -17.98 -1.77
N ASN A 31 1.07 -18.31 -1.16
CA ASN A 31 2.38 -17.72 -1.51
C ASN A 31 2.84 -18.07 -2.93
N SER A 32 2.23 -19.03 -3.61
CA SER A 32 2.47 -19.34 -5.02
C SER A 32 1.79 -18.39 -6.00
N LEU A 33 0.91 -17.50 -5.52
CA LEU A 33 0.07 -16.66 -6.37
C LEU A 33 0.89 -15.57 -7.07
N ILE A 34 0.95 -15.64 -8.40
CA ILE A 34 1.68 -14.71 -9.26
C ILE A 34 0.75 -13.65 -9.88
N THR A 35 -0.51 -14.02 -10.17
CA THR A 35 -1.46 -13.16 -10.86
C THR A 35 -2.84 -13.19 -10.21
N ILE A 36 -3.44 -12.01 -10.01
CA ILE A 36 -4.88 -11.89 -9.80
C ILE A 36 -5.55 -11.75 -11.16
N GLY A 37 -6.40 -12.72 -11.51
CA GLY A 37 -7.02 -12.82 -12.83
C GLY A 37 -8.07 -11.75 -13.12
N VAL A 38 -8.60 -11.80 -14.35
CA VAL A 38 -9.66 -10.89 -14.81
C VAL A 38 -10.89 -11.04 -13.92
N SER A 39 -11.38 -9.92 -13.37
CA SER A 39 -12.59 -9.86 -12.54
C SER A 39 -12.59 -10.77 -11.30
N ALA A 40 -11.42 -11.20 -10.84
CA ALA A 40 -11.24 -12.17 -9.76
C ALA A 40 -12.01 -11.86 -8.48
N PHE A 41 -12.02 -10.60 -8.06
CA PHE A 41 -12.74 -10.05 -6.89
C PHE A 41 -13.84 -9.06 -7.30
N SER A 42 -14.27 -9.05 -8.56
CA SER A 42 -15.23 -8.04 -9.00
C SER A 42 -16.56 -8.14 -8.24
N GLY A 43 -16.99 -7.03 -7.66
CA GLY A 43 -18.22 -6.92 -6.87
C GLY A 43 -18.12 -7.48 -5.45
N CYS A 44 -16.92 -7.70 -4.91
CA CYS A 44 -16.71 -8.06 -3.50
C CYS A 44 -16.92 -6.84 -2.60
N ILE A 45 -18.18 -6.38 -2.46
CA ILE A 45 -18.54 -5.14 -1.76
C ILE A 45 -18.23 -5.12 -0.27
N ASP A 46 -18.14 -6.27 0.42
CA ASP A 46 -17.79 -6.34 1.85
C ASP A 46 -16.31 -6.72 2.07
N LEU A 47 -15.47 -6.75 1.02
CA LEU A 47 -14.03 -6.94 1.16
C LEU A 47 -13.42 -5.66 1.74
N ILE A 48 -13.10 -5.64 3.03
CA ILE A 48 -12.60 -4.44 3.73
C ILE A 48 -11.10 -4.23 3.51
N SER A 49 -10.33 -5.31 3.53
CA SER A 49 -8.88 -5.34 3.37
C SER A 49 -8.44 -6.67 2.77
N LEU A 50 -7.25 -6.69 2.17
CA LEU A 50 -6.67 -7.88 1.58
C LEU A 50 -5.14 -7.84 1.73
N THR A 51 -4.57 -8.92 2.25
CA THR A 51 -3.12 -9.12 2.26
C THR A 51 -2.72 -9.83 0.97
N LEU A 52 -1.91 -9.17 0.16
CA LEU A 52 -1.38 -9.71 -1.09
C LEU A 52 -0.04 -10.43 -0.83
N PRO A 53 0.22 -11.60 -1.44
CA PRO A 53 1.48 -12.30 -1.25
C PRO A 53 2.63 -11.61 -2.00
N ASN A 54 3.85 -11.67 -1.45
CA ASN A 54 5.03 -11.03 -2.01
C ASN A 54 5.45 -11.58 -3.39
N SER A 55 4.92 -12.74 -3.80
CA SER A 55 5.15 -13.31 -5.13
C SER A 55 4.26 -12.71 -6.22
N LEU A 56 3.26 -11.90 -5.85
CA LEU A 56 2.28 -11.36 -6.79
C LEU A 56 2.90 -10.30 -7.71
N THR A 57 2.87 -10.54 -9.02
CA THR A 57 3.48 -9.67 -10.03
C THR A 57 2.49 -8.84 -10.83
N SER A 58 1.22 -9.26 -10.91
CA SER A 58 0.23 -8.61 -11.77
C SER A 58 -1.20 -8.68 -11.26
N ILE A 59 -1.95 -7.60 -11.52
CA ILE A 59 -3.38 -7.47 -11.24
C ILE A 59 -4.13 -7.30 -12.56
N GLY A 60 -5.06 -8.22 -12.83
CA GLY A 60 -5.80 -8.31 -14.08
C GLY A 60 -6.85 -7.21 -14.28
N LYS A 61 -7.42 -7.19 -15.50
CA LYS A 61 -8.53 -6.30 -15.85
C LYS A 61 -9.70 -6.48 -14.88
N SER A 62 -10.23 -5.37 -14.35
CA SER A 62 -11.39 -5.35 -13.45
C SER A 62 -11.24 -6.24 -12.21
N ALA A 63 -10.02 -6.61 -11.81
CA ALA A 63 -9.76 -7.58 -10.75
C ALA A 63 -10.53 -7.27 -9.46
N PHE A 64 -10.58 -6.01 -9.03
CA PHE A 64 -11.27 -5.51 -7.85
C PHE A 64 -12.41 -4.53 -8.20
N LYS A 65 -12.92 -4.57 -9.44
CA LYS A 65 -13.97 -3.64 -9.88
C LYS A 65 -15.19 -3.73 -8.95
N GLY A 66 -15.60 -2.61 -8.37
CA GLY A 66 -16.76 -2.48 -7.49
C GLY A 66 -16.55 -3.03 -6.08
N CYS A 67 -15.31 -3.22 -5.62
CA CYS A 67 -15.01 -3.54 -4.22
C CYS A 67 -15.16 -2.30 -3.32
N SER A 68 -16.39 -1.77 -3.21
CA SER A 68 -16.68 -0.51 -2.50
C SER A 68 -16.33 -0.53 -1.01
N GLY A 69 -16.26 -1.71 -0.38
CA GLY A 69 -15.84 -1.85 1.01
C GLY A 69 -14.33 -1.77 1.24
N LEU A 70 -13.51 -1.87 0.18
CA LEU A 70 -12.05 -1.95 0.29
C LEU A 70 -11.49 -0.60 0.71
N LYS A 71 -11.04 -0.49 1.96
CA LYS A 71 -10.58 0.78 2.54
C LYS A 71 -9.13 1.10 2.24
N SER A 72 -8.30 0.06 2.21
CA SER A 72 -6.88 0.15 1.92
C SER A 72 -6.39 -1.16 1.30
N ILE A 73 -5.37 -1.04 0.45
CA ILE A 73 -4.64 -2.18 -0.09
C ILE A 73 -3.17 -1.81 -0.24
N THR A 74 -2.29 -2.71 0.22
CA THR A 74 -0.85 -2.56 0.05
C THR A 74 -0.42 -3.48 -1.08
N LEU A 75 0.11 -2.90 -2.16
CA LEU A 75 0.67 -3.66 -3.27
C LEU A 75 2.09 -4.09 -2.92
N PRO A 76 2.46 -5.38 -3.07
CA PRO A 76 3.82 -5.82 -2.80
C PRO A 76 4.79 -5.24 -3.84
N ASN A 77 6.06 -5.10 -3.47
CA ASN A 77 7.12 -4.57 -4.33
C ASN A 77 7.43 -5.44 -5.56
N SER A 78 6.80 -6.60 -5.73
CA SER A 78 6.89 -7.44 -6.92
C SER A 78 5.88 -7.08 -8.01
N ILE A 79 4.87 -6.24 -7.73
CA ILE A 79 3.86 -5.83 -8.72
C ILE A 79 4.48 -4.96 -9.81
N THR A 80 4.42 -5.44 -11.04
CA THR A 80 4.88 -4.72 -12.24
C THR A 80 3.73 -4.16 -13.08
N ALA A 81 2.53 -4.73 -12.98
CA ALA A 81 1.40 -4.35 -13.85
C ALA A 81 0.04 -4.31 -13.13
N ILE A 82 -0.71 -3.23 -13.40
CA ILE A 82 -2.13 -3.05 -13.01
C ILE A 82 -2.98 -2.91 -14.28
N GLY A 83 -3.98 -3.79 -14.43
CA GLY A 83 -4.84 -3.88 -15.60
C GLY A 83 -5.93 -2.81 -15.70
N TYR A 84 -6.63 -2.81 -16.84
CA TYR A 84 -7.73 -1.87 -17.11
C TYR A 84 -8.82 -2.00 -16.04
N PHE A 85 -9.34 -0.88 -15.53
CA PHE A 85 -10.43 -0.87 -14.55
C PHE A 85 -10.14 -1.68 -13.26
N ALA A 86 -8.86 -1.98 -12.95
CA ALA A 86 -8.49 -2.96 -11.93
C ALA A 86 -9.14 -2.70 -10.57
N PHE A 87 -9.29 -1.44 -10.16
CA PHE A 87 -9.92 -0.98 -8.93
C PHE A 87 -11.08 -0.02 -9.21
N GLU A 88 -11.66 -0.04 -10.41
CA GLU A 88 -12.78 0.84 -10.77
C GLU A 88 -13.93 0.71 -9.76
N GLY A 89 -14.43 1.82 -9.23
CA GLY A 89 -15.57 1.82 -8.30
C GLY A 89 -15.23 1.27 -6.90
N CYS A 90 -13.95 1.19 -6.53
CA CYS A 90 -13.53 0.98 -5.15
C CYS A 90 -13.74 2.28 -4.33
N SER A 91 -14.99 2.71 -4.19
CA SER A 91 -15.37 4.00 -3.61
C SER A 91 -15.05 4.16 -2.12
N GLY A 92 -14.70 3.08 -1.42
CA GLY A 92 -14.19 3.12 -0.05
C GLY A 92 -12.67 3.26 0.06
N LEU A 93 -11.93 3.15 -1.04
CA LEU A 93 -10.47 3.11 -1.03
C LEU A 93 -9.91 4.50 -0.73
N LYS A 94 -9.37 4.66 0.48
CA LYS A 94 -8.84 5.93 0.97
C LYS A 94 -7.37 6.13 0.67
N SER A 95 -6.60 5.04 0.64
CA SER A 95 -5.17 5.09 0.42
C SER A 95 -4.67 3.93 -0.42
N ILE A 96 -3.67 4.23 -1.25
CA ILE A 96 -2.93 3.22 -2.01
C ILE A 96 -1.44 3.57 -2.09
N THR A 97 -0.62 2.52 -2.05
CA THR A 97 0.81 2.61 -2.32
C THR A 97 1.12 1.88 -3.62
N LEU A 98 1.72 2.62 -4.57
CA LEU A 98 2.15 2.16 -5.89
C LEU A 98 3.67 1.88 -5.84
N PRO A 99 4.11 0.63 -5.98
CA PRO A 99 5.48 0.23 -5.70
C PRO A 99 6.48 0.72 -6.76
N ASN A 100 7.76 0.69 -6.42
CA ASN A 100 8.85 1.18 -7.29
C ASN A 100 9.04 0.31 -8.55
N SER A 101 8.68 -0.97 -8.48
CA SER A 101 8.75 -1.95 -9.56
C SER A 101 7.64 -1.81 -10.60
N LEU A 102 6.63 -0.98 -10.32
CA LEU A 102 5.47 -0.81 -11.18
C LEU A 102 5.88 -0.19 -12.52
N THR A 103 5.71 -0.93 -13.62
CA THR A 103 6.05 -0.47 -14.97
C THR A 103 4.82 -0.08 -15.78
N THR A 104 3.63 -0.55 -15.40
CA THR A 104 2.41 -0.33 -16.18
C THR A 104 1.19 -0.15 -15.29
N ILE A 105 0.45 0.93 -15.54
CA ILE A 105 -0.91 1.14 -15.04
C ILE A 105 -1.78 1.41 -16.27
N ARG A 106 -2.80 0.59 -16.47
CA ARG A 106 -3.73 0.74 -17.59
C ARG A 106 -4.84 1.73 -17.28
N ASP A 107 -5.48 2.21 -18.33
CA ASP A 107 -6.51 3.24 -18.27
C ASP A 107 -7.65 2.82 -17.32
N TYR A 108 -8.16 3.82 -16.60
CA TYR A 108 -9.25 3.71 -15.63
C TYR A 108 -8.98 2.75 -14.47
N ALA A 109 -7.72 2.38 -14.22
CA ALA A 109 -7.39 1.44 -13.14
C ALA A 109 -7.94 1.87 -11.78
N PHE A 110 -8.08 3.17 -11.52
CA PHE A 110 -8.63 3.75 -10.28
C PHE A 110 -9.75 4.77 -10.57
N SER A 111 -10.51 4.59 -11.64
CA SER A 111 -11.72 5.40 -11.87
C SER A 111 -12.75 5.15 -10.76
N GLU A 112 -13.52 6.18 -10.39
CA GLU A 112 -14.57 6.08 -9.34
C GLU A 112 -14.04 5.64 -7.95
N CYS A 113 -12.73 5.78 -7.72
CA CYS A 113 -12.10 5.68 -6.39
C CYS A 113 -12.13 7.04 -5.67
N ASP A 114 -13.31 7.65 -5.57
CA ASP A 114 -13.44 9.07 -5.23
C ASP A 114 -13.16 9.40 -3.75
N ALA A 115 -13.02 8.37 -2.89
CA ALA A 115 -12.58 8.53 -1.50
C ALA A 115 -11.05 8.53 -1.33
N LEU A 116 -10.27 8.46 -2.42
CA LEU A 116 -8.82 8.53 -2.33
C LEU A 116 -8.39 9.87 -1.72
N GLU A 117 -7.77 9.79 -0.54
CA GLU A 117 -7.20 10.91 0.19
C GLU A 117 -5.66 10.91 0.04
N ARG A 118 -5.07 9.74 -0.18
CA ARG A 118 -3.61 9.54 -0.23
C ARG A 118 -3.16 8.56 -1.30
N ILE A 119 -2.20 8.96 -2.11
CA ILE A 119 -1.52 8.09 -3.07
C ILE A 119 -0.02 8.19 -2.86
N ASN A 120 0.63 7.09 -2.47
CA ASN A 120 2.08 7.01 -2.39
C ASN A 120 2.61 6.43 -3.69
N MET A 121 3.39 7.19 -4.44
CA MET A 121 4.09 6.74 -5.63
C MET A 121 5.58 6.56 -5.30
N LEU A 122 6.07 5.31 -5.29
CA LEU A 122 7.43 5.03 -4.83
C LEU A 122 8.50 5.10 -5.93
N ARG A 123 8.11 5.36 -7.19
CA ARG A 123 9.05 5.43 -8.30
C ARG A 123 9.77 6.78 -8.36
N GLU A 124 11.07 6.76 -8.61
CA GLU A 124 11.82 8.00 -8.86
C GLU A 124 11.52 8.61 -10.24
N THR A 125 11.14 7.77 -11.20
CA THR A 125 10.71 8.21 -12.53
C THR A 125 9.20 7.99 -12.68
N PRO A 126 8.42 8.99 -13.13
CA PRO A 126 6.98 8.82 -13.35
C PRO A 126 6.69 7.74 -14.40
N ILE A 127 5.59 6.99 -14.22
CA ILE A 127 5.08 6.07 -15.25
C ILE A 127 4.29 6.90 -16.26
N LYS A 128 4.55 6.74 -17.56
CA LYS A 128 3.68 7.34 -18.56
C LYS A 128 2.41 6.49 -18.70
N CYS A 129 1.28 7.02 -18.25
CA CYS A 129 -0.03 6.37 -18.35
C CYS A 129 -1.13 7.43 -18.53
N TYR A 130 -2.35 7.00 -18.84
CA TYR A 130 -3.44 7.91 -19.18
C TYR A 130 -4.72 7.50 -18.47
N LEU A 131 -5.54 8.49 -18.08
CA LEU A 131 -6.89 8.28 -17.57
C LEU A 131 -6.98 7.32 -16.38
N VAL A 132 -5.96 7.30 -15.51
CA VAL A 132 -5.86 6.33 -14.41
C VAL A 132 -6.82 6.66 -13.26
N PHE A 133 -7.00 7.94 -12.96
CA PHE A 133 -7.77 8.44 -11.82
C PHE A 133 -8.97 9.29 -12.30
N SER A 134 -10.01 9.39 -11.48
CA SER A 134 -11.10 10.34 -11.68
C SER A 134 -10.63 11.79 -11.44
N GLU A 135 -11.35 12.77 -12.00
CA GLU A 135 -11.08 14.19 -11.72
C GLU A 135 -11.18 14.50 -10.23
N GLU A 136 -12.13 13.89 -9.53
CA GLU A 136 -12.32 14.05 -8.08
C GLU A 136 -11.10 13.55 -7.29
N ALA A 137 -10.54 12.40 -7.66
CA ALA A 137 -9.33 11.88 -7.03
C ALA A 137 -8.09 12.76 -7.30
N LEU A 138 -7.94 13.30 -8.52
CA LEU A 138 -6.85 14.23 -8.85
C LEU A 138 -6.91 15.52 -8.04
N LYS A 139 -8.12 15.97 -7.70
CA LYS A 139 -8.38 17.17 -6.92
C LYS A 139 -8.18 16.96 -5.42
N ASN A 140 -8.70 15.87 -4.87
CA ASN A 140 -8.81 15.67 -3.43
C ASN A 140 -7.63 14.91 -2.83
N ALA A 141 -7.05 13.96 -3.56
CA ALA A 141 -5.96 13.15 -3.03
C ALA A 141 -4.66 13.94 -3.01
N ILE A 142 -3.83 13.69 -2.00
CA ILE A 142 -2.44 14.12 -1.99
C ILE A 142 -1.58 13.03 -2.62
N LEU A 143 -0.87 13.37 -3.69
CA LEU A 143 0.14 12.53 -4.32
C LEU A 143 1.48 12.72 -3.58
N TYR A 144 1.96 11.66 -2.95
CA TYR A 144 3.28 11.61 -2.34
C TYR A 144 4.27 10.97 -3.31
N ILE A 145 5.38 11.65 -3.60
CA ILE A 145 6.44 11.22 -4.54
C ILE A 145 7.82 11.26 -3.86
N PRO A 146 8.84 10.56 -4.39
CA PRO A 146 10.16 10.58 -3.78
C PRO A 146 10.77 11.98 -3.81
N ILE A 147 11.56 12.31 -2.79
CA ILE A 147 12.25 13.60 -2.72
C ILE A 147 13.19 13.82 -3.92
N GLY A 148 13.16 15.03 -4.49
CA GLY A 148 13.98 15.41 -5.64
C GLY A 148 13.40 15.00 -7.00
N THR A 149 12.14 14.54 -7.07
CA THR A 149 11.52 14.03 -8.30
C THR A 149 10.37 14.89 -8.82
N LEU A 150 9.95 15.94 -8.08
CA LEU A 150 8.82 16.80 -8.44
C LEU A 150 8.90 17.32 -9.88
N ALA A 151 10.08 17.80 -10.29
CA ALA A 151 10.29 18.35 -11.63
C ALA A 151 10.02 17.33 -12.76
N GLU A 152 10.22 16.03 -12.52
CA GLU A 152 9.90 14.98 -13.50
C GLU A 152 8.40 14.64 -13.48
N TYR A 153 7.79 14.59 -12.29
CA TYR A 153 6.36 14.30 -12.12
C TYR A 153 5.46 15.40 -12.71
N GLU A 154 5.86 16.66 -12.64
CA GLU A 154 5.13 17.80 -13.23
C GLU A 154 5.10 17.79 -14.78
N LYS A 155 5.91 16.94 -15.44
CA LYS A 155 5.96 16.84 -16.90
C LYS A 155 5.07 15.73 -17.48
N VAL A 156 4.54 14.83 -16.65
CA VAL A 156 3.99 13.55 -17.11
C VAL A 156 2.55 13.36 -16.64
N ASP A 157 1.65 13.07 -17.57
CA ASP A 157 0.29 12.63 -17.24
C ASP A 157 0.29 11.21 -16.63
N PRO A 158 -0.65 10.91 -15.71
CA PRO A 158 -1.62 11.83 -15.12
C PRO A 158 -1.05 12.64 -13.94
N TRP A 159 0.20 12.40 -13.54
CA TRP A 159 0.76 12.86 -12.28
C TRP A 159 0.81 14.38 -12.14
N ARG A 160 1.11 15.09 -13.22
CA ARG A 160 1.10 16.55 -13.25
C ARG A 160 -0.27 17.19 -12.97
N ASN A 161 -1.36 16.40 -13.06
CA ASN A 161 -2.72 16.90 -12.88
C ASN A 161 -3.21 16.82 -11.43
N PHE A 162 -2.42 16.28 -10.50
CA PHE A 162 -2.74 16.31 -9.07
C PHE A 162 -2.64 17.73 -8.53
N TRP A 163 -3.66 18.16 -7.79
CA TRP A 163 -3.69 19.51 -7.21
C TRP A 163 -2.75 19.65 -6.01
N ASN A 164 -2.43 18.53 -5.35
CA ASN A 164 -1.57 18.48 -4.18
C ASN A 164 -0.51 17.41 -4.37
N ILE A 165 0.75 17.82 -4.58
CA ILE A 165 1.91 16.93 -4.68
C ILE A 165 2.87 17.24 -3.53
N LYS A 166 3.34 16.20 -2.83
CA LYS A 166 4.30 16.31 -1.74
C LYS A 166 5.48 15.38 -1.97
N GLU A 167 6.67 15.94 -1.90
CA GLU A 167 7.90 15.16 -1.86
C GLU A 167 8.16 14.60 -0.46
N VAL A 168 8.50 13.32 -0.38
CA VAL A 168 8.81 12.63 0.87
C VAL A 168 9.96 11.63 0.68
N ASN A 169 10.67 11.34 1.77
CA ASN A 169 11.67 10.29 1.77
C ASN A 169 11.01 8.92 2.05
N PHE A 170 10.86 8.09 1.02
CA PHE A 170 10.32 6.74 1.12
C PHE A 170 11.34 5.67 1.53
N ALA A 171 12.63 5.99 1.63
CA ALA A 171 13.72 5.03 1.93
C ALA A 171 13.61 4.36 3.33
N GLY A 172 12.52 4.58 4.07
CA GLY A 172 12.17 3.85 5.29
C GLY A 172 11.03 2.84 5.18
N ILE A 173 10.31 2.78 4.06
CA ILE A 173 9.10 1.94 3.92
C ILE A 173 9.39 0.63 3.18
N ASN A 174 10.37 0.63 2.27
CA ASN A 174 10.64 -0.49 1.36
C ASN A 174 11.74 -1.47 1.80
N GLU A 175 12.48 -1.17 2.86
CA GLU A 175 13.62 -1.98 3.35
C GLU A 175 13.29 -2.79 4.62
N ILE A 176 12.05 -2.77 5.10
CA ILE A 176 11.67 -3.54 6.28
C ILE A 176 11.34 -4.97 5.84
N GLU A 177 12.40 -5.75 5.61
CA GLU A 177 12.31 -7.19 5.82
C GLU A 177 11.93 -7.41 7.29
N ALA A 178 10.99 -8.32 7.53
CA ALA A 178 10.67 -8.76 8.87
C ALA A 178 11.80 -9.66 9.40
N ASP A 179 13.02 -9.12 9.56
CA ASP A 179 14.08 -9.74 10.32
C ASP A 179 15.26 -8.77 10.58
N ASP A 180 15.29 -8.17 11.78
CA ASP A 180 16.48 -8.12 12.65
C ASP A 180 16.05 -7.51 14.00
N MET A 181 16.18 -8.30 15.06
CA MET A 181 15.70 -8.04 16.42
C MET A 181 16.55 -7.02 17.20
N SER A 182 17.03 -5.94 16.58
CA SER A 182 17.94 -4.98 17.23
C SER A 182 17.24 -3.79 17.91
N LEU A 183 15.99 -3.47 17.54
CA LEU A 183 15.16 -2.51 18.26
C LEU A 183 14.22 -3.23 19.22
N ARG A 184 14.42 -3.03 20.52
CA ARG A 184 13.50 -3.56 21.53
C ARG A 184 12.52 -2.46 21.92
N LEU A 185 11.25 -2.68 21.59
CA LEU A 185 10.16 -1.75 21.85
C LEU A 185 9.38 -2.20 23.08
N ILE A 186 9.20 -1.28 24.04
CA ILE A 186 8.53 -1.54 25.32
C ILE A 186 7.42 -0.51 25.48
N TRP A 187 6.21 -0.96 25.78
CA TRP A 187 5.08 -0.07 26.07
C TRP A 187 4.63 -0.18 27.51
N ASN A 188 4.72 0.93 28.23
CA ASN A 188 4.34 1.02 29.63
C ASN A 188 3.55 2.30 29.86
N ASN A 189 2.30 2.19 30.33
CA ASN A 189 1.48 3.32 30.80
C ASN A 189 1.43 4.53 29.86
N GLY A 190 1.25 4.31 28.54
CA GLY A 190 1.14 5.41 27.57
C GLY A 190 2.46 5.87 26.96
N ILE A 191 3.57 5.21 27.31
CA ILE A 191 4.92 5.56 26.85
C ILE A 191 5.50 4.39 26.07
N LEU A 192 5.94 4.67 24.84
CA LEU A 192 6.77 3.78 24.04
C LEU A 192 8.23 4.06 24.34
N SER A 193 8.94 3.09 24.93
CA SER A 193 10.38 3.12 25.10
C SER A 193 11.06 2.28 24.01
N ILE A 194 12.17 2.79 23.48
CA ILE A 194 12.96 2.21 22.40
C ILE A 194 14.37 1.95 22.93
N ASP A 195 14.68 0.67 23.12
CA ASP A 195 15.99 0.18 23.51
C ASP A 195 16.80 -0.23 22.26
N GLY A 196 18.13 -0.16 22.37
CA GLY A 196 19.05 -0.57 21.31
C GLY A 196 19.46 0.55 20.33
N ILE A 197 19.27 1.82 20.70
CA ILE A 197 19.70 2.99 19.92
C ILE A 197 20.73 3.83 20.70
N ASP A 198 21.72 4.41 20.00
CA ASP A 198 22.74 5.27 20.61
C ASP A 198 22.15 6.61 21.07
N GLU A 199 22.81 7.31 22.02
CA GLU A 199 22.30 8.57 22.61
C GLU A 199 21.97 9.67 21.59
N ASN A 200 22.67 9.68 20.47
CA ASN A 200 22.50 10.68 19.41
C ASN A 200 21.78 10.13 18.17
N GLU A 201 21.29 8.90 18.22
CA GLU A 201 20.62 8.29 17.08
C GLU A 201 19.19 8.80 16.97
N SER A 202 18.85 9.31 15.78
CA SER A 202 17.50 9.79 15.51
C SER A 202 16.55 8.63 15.20
N ILE A 203 15.37 8.67 15.80
CA ILE A 203 14.25 7.79 15.47
C ILE A 203 13.25 8.51 14.57
N THR A 204 12.55 7.74 13.75
CA THR A 204 11.36 8.21 13.04
C THR A 204 10.27 7.17 13.18
N ILE A 205 9.10 7.58 13.65
CA ILE A 205 7.93 6.73 13.77
C ILE A 205 6.94 7.14 12.70
N TYR A 206 6.51 6.15 11.92
CA TYR A 206 5.51 6.30 10.89
C TYR A 206 4.22 5.60 11.32
N ASP A 207 3.07 6.19 11.03
CA ASP A 207 1.83 5.42 11.04
C ASP A 207 1.78 4.44 9.84
N MET A 208 0.79 3.56 9.82
CA MET A 208 0.57 2.63 8.69
C MET A 208 0.24 3.34 7.35
N SER A 209 -0.04 4.64 7.35
CA SER A 209 -0.22 5.44 6.13
C SER A 209 1.10 6.02 5.60
N GLY A 210 2.19 5.89 6.36
CA GLY A 210 3.50 6.43 6.05
C GLY A 210 3.69 7.89 6.48
N HIS A 211 2.78 8.46 7.28
CA HIS A 211 3.03 9.77 7.90
C HIS A 211 3.97 9.64 9.08
N VAL A 212 4.91 10.57 9.18
CA VAL A 212 5.75 10.71 10.36
C VAL A 212 4.88 11.23 11.52
N VAL A 213 4.68 10.40 12.53
CA VAL A 213 4.00 10.78 13.77
C VAL A 213 4.97 11.26 14.84
N HIS A 214 6.25 10.86 14.74
CA HIS A 214 7.31 11.33 15.61
C HIS A 214 8.66 11.30 14.87
N SER A 215 9.51 12.30 15.11
CA SER A 215 10.89 12.33 14.63
C SER A 215 11.75 13.14 15.59
N GLY A 216 12.89 12.58 16.01
CA GLY A 216 13.78 13.26 16.94
C GLY A 216 14.84 12.33 17.52
N THR A 217 15.69 12.89 18.38
CA THR A 217 16.62 12.16 19.24
C THR A 217 15.95 11.94 20.59
N GLY A 218 15.69 10.68 20.96
CA GLY A 218 15.02 10.35 22.21
C GLY A 218 14.53 8.90 22.24
N HIS A 219 14.66 8.26 23.40
CA HIS A 219 14.34 6.84 23.60
C HIS A 219 12.92 6.59 24.10
N SER A 220 12.12 7.65 24.32
CA SER A 220 10.77 7.55 24.86
C SER A 220 9.81 8.47 24.14
N ILE A 221 8.64 7.95 23.77
CA ILE A 221 7.59 8.66 23.03
C ILE A 221 6.29 8.54 23.79
N GLU A 222 5.71 9.68 24.11
CA GLU A 222 4.41 9.79 24.79
C GLU A 222 3.30 10.09 23.76
N TYR A 223 2.05 9.86 24.16
CA TYR A 223 0.84 10.28 23.42
C TYR A 223 0.65 9.65 22.03
N LEU A 224 1.19 8.45 21.79
CA LEU A 224 0.78 7.66 20.64
C LEU A 224 -0.66 7.17 20.83
N VAL A 225 -1.51 7.41 19.83
CA VAL A 225 -2.87 6.87 19.82
C VAL A 225 -2.82 5.35 19.60
N PRO A 226 -3.81 4.58 20.08
CA PRO A 226 -3.90 3.15 19.76
C PRO A 226 -3.86 2.91 18.25
N GLY A 227 -2.99 2.00 17.81
CA GLY A 227 -2.70 1.85 16.40
C GLY A 227 -1.42 1.09 16.12
N ILE A 228 -1.13 0.90 14.83
CA ILE A 228 0.08 0.23 14.39
C ILE A 228 1.03 1.24 13.76
N TYR A 229 2.30 1.11 14.09
CA TYR A 229 3.37 2.01 13.71
C TYR A 229 4.55 1.25 13.15
N ILE A 230 5.37 1.95 12.38
CA ILE A 230 6.70 1.55 11.98
C ILE A 230 7.68 2.45 12.71
N VAL A 231 8.57 1.86 13.50
CA VAL A 231 9.62 2.58 14.23
C VAL A 231 10.93 2.34 13.49
N LYS A 232 11.62 3.41 13.11
CA LYS A 232 12.89 3.35 12.35
C LYS A 232 14.01 4.06 13.11
N ALA A 233 15.20 3.46 13.13
CA ALA A 233 16.45 4.04 13.60
C ALA A 233 17.58 3.66 12.63
N GLY A 234 18.09 4.62 11.86
CA GLY A 234 19.08 4.36 10.81
C GLY A 234 18.55 3.40 9.74
N LYS A 235 19.17 2.22 9.58
CA LYS A 235 18.73 1.15 8.67
C LYS A 235 17.82 0.11 9.32
N ARG A 236 17.62 0.22 10.64
CA ARG A 236 16.85 -0.75 11.43
C ARG A 236 15.42 -0.26 11.53
N GLY A 237 14.47 -1.20 11.49
CA GLY A 237 13.06 -0.86 11.65
C GLY A 237 12.24 -2.04 12.11
N THR A 238 11.20 -1.77 12.89
CA THR A 238 10.25 -2.81 13.32
C THR A 238 8.84 -2.24 13.43
N LYS A 239 7.85 -3.14 13.35
CA LYS A 239 6.44 -2.80 13.46
C LYS A 239 6.01 -2.91 14.92
N PHE A 240 5.26 -1.92 15.38
CA PHE A 240 4.83 -1.81 16.78
C PHE A 240 3.33 -1.55 16.88
N ALA A 241 2.65 -2.23 17.79
CA ALA A 241 1.24 -2.01 18.08
C ALA A 241 1.08 -1.33 19.45
N VAL A 242 0.46 -0.15 19.45
CA VAL A 242 -0.01 0.52 20.65
C VAL A 242 -1.40 -0.04 21.01
N PRO A 243 -1.57 -0.67 22.18
CA PRO A 243 -2.86 -1.23 22.61
C PRO A 243 -3.90 -0.13 22.93
N GLU A 244 -5.18 -0.50 22.87
CA GLU A 244 -6.31 0.32 23.32
C GLU A 244 -6.28 0.61 24.83
#